data_AF-A0AAU2B5D9-F1
#
_entry.id   AF-A0AAU2B5D9-F1
#
_cell.length_a   1.000
_cell.length_b   1.000
_cell.length_c   1.000
_cell.angle_alpha   90.00
_cell.angle_beta   90.00
_cell.angle_gamma   90.00
#
_symmetry.space_group_name_H-M   'P 1'
#
loop_
_entity.id
_entity.type
_entity.pdbx_description
1 polymer ?
#
loop_
_entity_poly.entity_id
_entity_poly.type
_entity_poly.pdbx_seq_one_letter_code
_entity_poly.pdbx_strand_id
1 'polypeptide(L)'
;MSTSSPTADDGGCRPVLDKIGFLLKVQRIADGVDQVEPLLEDLVDRIKESARCRPEISERFFGLARDIDPWSLEILQYCMHDLRWQEVLSHAEDLARQEKDVWRQRLYERLLESFEDNWPEREFFRRYSDH
;
A
#
# COMPACT_ATOMS: atom_id res chain seq x y z
N MET A 1 30.36 -23.19 24.21
CA MET A 1 29.03 -22.79 24.71
C MET A 1 28.83 -21.34 24.32
N SER A 2 28.17 -21.10 23.19
CA SER A 2 27.85 -19.76 22.73
C SER A 2 26.33 -19.64 22.78
N THR A 3 25.87 -18.75 23.65
CA THR A 3 24.47 -18.42 23.89
C THR A 3 23.86 -17.82 22.64
N SER A 4 22.98 -18.57 21.98
CA SER A 4 22.02 -18.03 21.02
C SER A 4 21.10 -17.05 21.76
N SER A 5 21.21 -15.77 21.43
CA SER A 5 20.22 -14.77 21.83
C SER A 5 18.84 -15.18 21.30
N PRO A 6 17.76 -15.02 22.09
CA PRO A 6 16.41 -15.26 21.61
C PRO A 6 16.13 -14.23 20.52
N THR A 7 15.78 -14.70 19.32
CA THR A 7 15.22 -13.84 18.28
C THR A 7 14.05 -13.08 18.89
N ALA A 8 14.09 -11.76 18.77
CA ALA A 8 12.98 -10.89 19.11
C ALA A 8 11.69 -11.53 18.60
N ASP A 9 10.73 -11.68 19.50
CA ASP A 9 9.35 -11.97 19.16
C ASP A 9 8.98 -11.05 17.99
N ASP A 10 8.73 -11.62 16.81
CA ASP A 10 8.51 -10.95 15.53
C ASP A 10 7.15 -10.19 15.53
N GLY A 11 6.83 -9.50 16.63
CA GLY A 11 5.79 -8.48 16.79
C GLY A 11 4.38 -8.85 16.33
N GLY A 12 4.08 -10.09 15.98
CA GLY A 12 2.86 -10.48 15.25
C GLY A 12 2.51 -9.65 14.00
N CYS A 13 3.42 -8.80 13.49
CA CYS A 13 3.20 -7.93 12.33
C CYS A 13 3.62 -8.60 11.01
N ARG A 14 4.41 -9.67 11.11
CA ARG A 14 4.90 -10.42 9.96
C ARG A 14 3.79 -10.89 9.00
N PRO A 15 2.62 -11.40 9.46
CA PRO A 15 1.57 -11.84 8.54
C PRO A 15 1.05 -10.75 7.59
N VAL A 16 0.84 -9.53 8.09
CA VAL A 16 0.34 -8.42 7.25
C VAL A 16 1.43 -7.91 6.30
N LEU A 17 2.69 -7.86 6.74
CA LEU A 17 3.82 -7.51 5.88
C LEU A 17 4.05 -8.55 4.77
N ASP A 18 3.93 -9.84 5.09
CA ASP A 18 4.03 -10.93 4.13
C ASP A 18 2.88 -10.87 3.11
N LYS A 19 1.67 -10.48 3.54
CA LYS A 19 0.52 -10.27 2.65
C LYS A 19 0.77 -9.16 1.63
N ILE A 20 1.36 -8.04 2.04
CA ILE A 20 1.78 -6.97 1.10
C ILE A 20 2.78 -7.52 0.08
N GLY A 21 3.77 -8.29 0.55
CA GLY A 21 4.75 -8.95 -0.33
C GLY A 21 4.13 -9.96 -1.31
N PHE A 22 3.11 -10.70 -0.86
CA PHE A 22 2.35 -11.62 -1.69
C PHE A 22 1.53 -10.89 -2.77
N LEU A 23 0.82 -9.83 -2.39
CA LEU A 23 0.00 -9.03 -3.32
C LEU A 23 0.82 -8.42 -4.47
N LEU A 24 2.02 -7.92 -4.18
CA LEU A 24 2.93 -7.41 -5.22
C LEU A 24 3.31 -8.48 -6.26
N LYS A 25 3.37 -9.76 -5.85
CA LYS A 25 3.64 -10.87 -6.78
C LYS A 25 2.39 -11.22 -7.60
N VAL A 26 1.22 -11.23 -6.95
CA VAL A 26 -0.06 -11.55 -7.61
C VAL A 26 -0.42 -10.49 -8.64
N GLN A 27 -0.34 -9.20 -8.31
CA GLN A 27 -0.68 -8.13 -9.25
C GLN A 27 0.12 -8.15 -10.55
N ARG A 28 1.36 -8.66 -10.51
CA ARG A 28 2.21 -8.77 -11.71
C ARG A 28 1.73 -9.81 -12.71
N ILE A 29 0.87 -10.74 -12.29
CA ILE A 29 0.35 -11.83 -13.11
C ILE A 29 -1.17 -11.83 -13.23
N ALA A 30 -1.85 -10.97 -12.47
CA ALA A 30 -3.30 -10.84 -12.51
C ALA A 30 -3.73 -10.14 -13.80
N ASP A 31 -4.90 -10.54 -14.31
CA ASP A 31 -5.54 -9.90 -15.45
C ASP A 31 -6.71 -9.03 -14.95
N GLY A 32 -6.41 -7.76 -14.69
CA GLY A 32 -7.35 -6.78 -14.17
C GLY A 32 -7.54 -6.79 -12.65
N VAL A 33 -8.20 -5.73 -12.16
CA VAL A 33 -8.40 -5.46 -10.73
C VAL A 33 -9.37 -6.43 -10.07
N ASP A 34 -10.32 -7.02 -10.80
CA ASP A 34 -11.32 -7.96 -10.27
C ASP A 34 -10.70 -9.17 -9.57
N GLN A 35 -9.53 -9.62 -10.03
CA GLN A 35 -8.83 -10.77 -9.44
C GLN A 35 -8.05 -10.40 -8.16
N VAL A 36 -7.69 -9.13 -8.02
CA VAL A 36 -6.81 -8.63 -6.95
C VAL A 36 -7.62 -7.95 -5.86
N GLU A 37 -8.73 -7.29 -6.20
CA GLU A 37 -9.56 -6.52 -5.27
C GLU A 37 -9.94 -7.30 -4.00
N PRO A 38 -10.44 -8.57 -4.05
CA PRO A 38 -10.75 -9.31 -2.83
C PRO A 38 -9.54 -9.53 -1.92
N LEU A 39 -8.33 -9.57 -2.48
CA LEU A 39 -7.09 -9.70 -1.72
C LEU A 39 -6.64 -8.36 -1.13
N LEU A 40 -6.96 -7.23 -1.79
CA LEU A 40 -6.75 -5.88 -1.28
C LEU A 40 -7.72 -5.57 -0.13
N GLU A 41 -8.98 -6.00 -0.25
CA GLU A 41 -9.96 -5.94 0.85
C GLU A 41 -9.46 -6.66 2.09
N ASP A 42 -9.07 -7.94 1.93
CA ASP A 42 -8.48 -8.73 3.03
C ASP A 42 -7.20 -8.09 3.60
N LEU A 43 -6.38 -7.42 2.77
CA LEU A 43 -5.23 -6.68 3.27
C LEU A 43 -5.65 -5.50 4.15
N VAL A 44 -6.59 -4.66 3.71
CA VAL A 44 -7.07 -3.49 4.46
C VAL A 44 -7.66 -3.92 5.80
N ASP A 45 -8.49 -4.98 5.81
CA ASP A 45 -9.09 -5.50 7.03
C ASP A 45 -8.01 -6.00 8.01
N ARG A 46 -7.01 -6.74 7.53
CA ARG A 46 -5.87 -7.17 8.36
C ARG A 46 -5.05 -6.02 8.90
N ILE A 47 -4.86 -4.95 8.11
CA ILE A 47 -4.15 -3.74 8.57
C ILE A 47 -4.94 -3.08 9.71
N LYS A 48 -6.26 -2.97 9.59
CA LYS A 48 -7.12 -2.41 10.65
C LYS A 48 -7.10 -3.25 11.91
N GLU A 49 -7.16 -4.57 11.79
CA GLU A 49 -7.05 -5.52 12.91
C GLU A 49 -5.66 -5.48 13.57
N SER A 50 -4.63 -5.13 12.80
CA SER A 50 -3.24 -5.06 13.23
C SER A 50 -2.78 -3.63 13.51
N ALA A 51 -3.63 -2.77 14.09
CA ALA A 51 -3.33 -1.35 14.30
C ALA A 51 -2.00 -1.07 15.02
N ARG A 52 -1.55 -1.98 15.89
CA ARG A 52 -0.23 -1.91 16.56
C ARG A 52 0.96 -1.94 15.61
N CYS A 53 0.77 -2.52 14.42
CA CYS A 53 1.78 -2.70 13.37
C CYS A 53 1.84 -1.53 12.39
N ARG A 54 1.06 -0.47 12.64
CA ARG A 54 1.02 0.72 11.78
C ARG A 54 2.43 1.28 11.48
N PRO A 55 3.36 1.42 12.43
CA PRO A 55 4.70 1.91 12.13
C PRO A 55 5.45 1.05 11.08
N GLU A 56 5.40 -0.28 11.22
CA GLU A 56 6.06 -1.22 10.32
C GLU A 56 5.40 -1.25 8.94
N ILE A 57 4.06 -1.16 8.90
CA ILE A 57 3.29 -1.09 7.66
C ILE A 57 3.57 0.23 6.93
N SER A 58 3.61 1.35 7.66
CA SER A 58 3.94 2.67 7.10
C SER A 58 5.34 2.66 6.50
N GLU A 59 6.35 2.11 7.19
CA GLU A 59 7.70 1.98 6.63
C GLU A 59 7.71 1.11 5.37
N ARG A 60 6.91 0.03 5.35
CA ARG A 60 6.76 -0.79 4.16
C ARG A 60 6.15 0.01 3.00
N PHE A 61 5.12 0.80 3.26
CA PHE A 61 4.48 1.68 2.26
C PHE A 61 5.39 2.80 1.79
N PHE A 62 6.23 3.37 2.67
CA PHE A 62 7.28 4.32 2.26
C PHE A 62 8.24 3.69 1.26
N GLY A 63 8.66 2.44 1.50
CA GLY A 63 9.47 1.69 0.54
C GLY A 63 8.77 1.51 -0.81
N LEU A 64 7.47 1.18 -0.81
CA LEU A 64 6.70 1.06 -2.05
C LEU A 64 6.53 2.39 -2.79
N ALA A 65 6.32 3.49 -2.07
CA ALA A 65 6.23 4.82 -2.66
C ALA A 65 7.59 5.27 -3.23
N ARG A 66 8.70 4.96 -2.56
CA ARG A 66 10.05 5.28 -3.05
C ARG A 66 10.38 4.58 -4.36
N ASP A 67 10.00 3.30 -4.47
CA ASP A 67 10.17 2.47 -5.66
C ASP A 67 8.85 2.32 -6.42
N ILE A 68 8.11 3.43 -6.59
CA ILE A 68 6.77 3.39 -7.17
C ILE A 68 6.78 2.85 -8.60
N ASP A 69 5.89 1.90 -8.84
CA ASP A 69 5.61 1.28 -10.12
C ASP A 69 4.09 1.08 -10.24
N PRO A 70 3.54 0.69 -11.41
CA PRO A 70 2.10 0.53 -11.57
C PRO A 70 1.44 -0.45 -10.60
N TRP A 71 2.16 -1.48 -10.16
CA TRP A 71 1.64 -2.49 -9.23
C TRP A 71 1.68 -1.95 -7.79
N SER A 72 2.82 -1.45 -7.34
CA SER A 72 2.91 -0.86 -6.01
C SER A 72 1.96 0.33 -5.84
N LEU A 73 1.73 1.10 -6.90
CA LEU A 73 0.73 2.18 -6.94
C LEU A 73 -0.68 1.66 -6.62
N GLU A 74 -1.18 0.62 -7.28
CA GLU A 74 -2.55 0.14 -7.08
C GLU A 74 -2.79 -0.34 -5.63
N ILE A 75 -1.80 -1.03 -5.03
CA ILE A 75 -1.88 -1.43 -3.61
C ILE A 75 -1.96 -0.20 -2.71
N LEU A 76 -1.08 0.77 -2.95
CA LEU A 76 -1.03 2.00 -2.16
C LEU A 76 -2.33 2.81 -2.30
N GLN A 77 -2.84 2.98 -3.52
CA GLN A 77 -4.07 3.71 -3.76
C GLN A 77 -5.27 3.08 -3.04
N TYR A 78 -5.45 1.77 -3.19
CA TYR A 78 -6.54 1.06 -2.53
C TYR A 78 -6.47 1.19 -1.00
N CYS A 79 -5.27 0.97 -0.44
CA CYS A 79 -5.08 1.07 1.00
C CYS A 79 -5.27 2.51 1.49
N MET A 80 -4.73 3.50 0.81
CA MET A 80 -4.74 4.90 1.27
C MET A 80 -6.09 5.58 1.11
N HIS A 81 -6.90 5.14 0.14
CA HIS A 81 -8.27 5.61 0.03
C HIS A 81 -9.10 5.31 1.29
N ASP A 82 -8.95 4.09 1.81
CA ASP A 82 -9.68 3.63 2.99
C ASP A 82 -9.00 4.02 4.32
N LEU A 83 -7.66 3.95 4.39
CA LEU A 83 -6.90 4.18 5.63
C LEU A 83 -6.54 5.65 5.88
N ARG A 84 -6.28 6.43 4.82
CA ARG A 84 -5.91 7.86 4.85
C ARG A 84 -4.78 8.24 5.82
N TRP A 85 -3.74 7.40 5.87
CA TRP A 85 -2.61 7.63 6.76
C TRP A 85 -1.80 8.85 6.34
N GLN A 86 -1.82 9.90 7.18
CA GLN A 86 -1.18 11.18 6.91
C GLN A 86 0.32 11.08 6.73
N GLU A 87 0.98 10.18 7.45
CA GLU A 87 2.42 9.95 7.30
C GLU A 87 2.78 9.42 5.90
N VAL A 88 1.91 8.63 5.26
CA VAL A 88 2.10 8.14 3.88
C VAL A 88 1.82 9.25 2.88
N LEU A 89 0.77 10.05 3.12
CA LEU A 89 0.48 11.23 2.31
C LEU A 89 1.67 12.21 2.28
N SER A 90 2.15 12.64 3.45
CA SER A 90 3.28 13.56 3.55
C SER A 90 4.54 13.00 2.86
N HIS A 91 4.80 11.70 3.01
CA HIS A 91 5.93 11.06 2.34
C HIS A 91 5.79 11.06 0.82
N ALA A 92 4.59 10.73 0.30
CA ALA A 92 4.31 10.74 -1.13
C ALA A 92 4.41 12.15 -1.72
N GLU A 93 3.92 13.17 -1.02
CA GLU A 93 4.07 14.57 -1.43
C GLU A 93 5.53 15.03 -1.49
N ASP A 94 6.34 14.63 -0.51
CA ASP A 94 7.78 14.94 -0.49
C ASP A 94 8.50 14.30 -1.68
N LEU A 95 8.18 13.05 -2.00
CA LEU A 95 8.72 12.34 -3.15
C LEU A 95 8.28 13.01 -4.47
N ALA A 96 6.99 13.34 -4.59
CA ALA A 96 6.43 14.00 -5.77
C ALA A 96 7.12 15.34 -6.07
N ARG A 97 7.35 16.17 -5.04
CA ARG A 97 8.05 17.47 -5.17
C ARG A 97 9.49 17.33 -5.67
N GLN A 98 10.15 16.22 -5.35
CA GLN A 98 11.56 15.98 -5.69
C GLN A 98 11.74 15.21 -7.00
N GLU A 99 10.70 14.54 -7.47
CA GLU A 99 10.74 13.72 -8.68
C GLU A 99 10.93 14.60 -9.92
N LYS A 100 11.78 14.15 -10.83
CA LYS A 100 12.08 14.82 -12.10
C LYS A 100 11.61 14.01 -13.31
N ASP A 101 11.42 12.72 -13.13
CA ASP A 101 10.89 11.86 -14.17
C ASP A 101 9.38 12.08 -14.31
N VAL A 102 8.95 12.55 -15.48
CA VAL A 102 7.54 12.91 -15.76
C VAL A 102 6.61 11.69 -15.62
N TRP A 103 7.10 10.49 -15.93
CA TRP A 103 6.30 9.28 -15.79
C TRP A 103 6.08 8.96 -14.31
N ARG A 104 7.13 9.00 -13.49
CA ARG A 104 7.03 8.79 -12.04
C ARG A 104 6.23 9.90 -11.35
N GLN A 105 6.34 11.16 -11.79
CA GLN A 105 5.50 12.26 -11.31
C GLN A 105 4.00 11.91 -11.43
N ARG A 106 3.56 11.40 -12.58
CA ARG A 106 2.17 10.97 -12.78
C ARG A 106 1.76 9.82 -11.86
N LEU A 107 2.66 8.90 -11.53
CA LEU A 107 2.36 7.84 -10.56
C LEU A 107 2.13 8.43 -9.17
N TYR A 108 2.93 9.41 -8.75
CA TYR A 108 2.70 10.10 -7.48
C TYR A 108 1.42 10.92 -7.48
N GLU A 109 1.10 11.64 -8.56
CA GLU A 109 -0.18 12.38 -8.69
C GLU A 109 -1.37 11.43 -8.48
N ARG A 110 -1.39 10.29 -9.17
CA ARG A 110 -2.42 9.25 -9.01
C ARG A 110 -2.47 8.65 -7.60
N LEU A 111 -1.33 8.52 -6.93
CA LEU A 111 -1.28 8.11 -5.53
C LEU A 111 -1.91 9.17 -4.63
N LEU A 112 -1.57 10.44 -4.81
CA LEU A 112 -2.11 11.54 -4.00
C LEU A 112 -3.63 11.69 -4.17
N GLU A 113 -4.14 11.53 -5.39
CA GLU A 113 -5.58 11.54 -5.68
C GLU A 113 -6.35 10.47 -4.89
N SER A 114 -5.73 9.33 -4.56
CA SER A 114 -6.41 8.27 -3.80
C SER A 114 -6.80 8.69 -2.39
N PHE A 115 -6.17 9.72 -1.83
CA PHE A 115 -6.53 10.26 -0.51
C PHE A 115 -7.79 11.13 -0.54
N GLU A 116 -8.27 11.51 -1.73
CA GLU A 116 -9.46 12.34 -1.92
C GLU A 116 -10.74 11.48 -2.04
N ASP A 117 -11.89 12.04 -1.65
CA ASP A 117 -13.18 11.35 -1.73
C ASP A 117 -13.59 11.08 -3.20
N ASN A 118 -13.22 11.98 -4.10
CA ASN A 118 -13.49 11.97 -5.54
C ASN A 118 -12.37 11.28 -6.35
N TRP A 119 -11.60 10.39 -5.73
CA TRP A 119 -10.55 9.61 -6.40
C TRP A 119 -11.06 9.00 -7.72
N PRO A 120 -10.55 9.41 -8.90
CA PRO A 120 -11.12 9.01 -10.18
C PRO A 120 -11.11 7.49 -10.40
N GLU A 121 -10.04 6.82 -10.00
CA GLU A 121 -9.83 5.39 -10.26
C GLU A 121 -10.58 4.48 -9.29
N ARG A 122 -11.30 5.06 -8.32
CA ARG A 122 -12.16 4.29 -7.41
C ARG A 122 -13.18 3.46 -8.19
N GLU A 123 -13.62 3.92 -9.37
CA GLU A 123 -14.60 3.23 -10.21
C GLU A 123 -14.13 1.88 -10.74
N PHE A 124 -12.82 1.61 -10.76
CA PHE A 124 -12.30 0.31 -11.15
C PHE A 124 -12.52 -0.76 -10.08
N PHE A 125 -12.72 -0.34 -8.83
CA PHE A 125 -12.95 -1.25 -7.71
C PHE A 125 -14.45 -1.40 -7.48
N ARG A 126 -14.94 -2.64 -7.46
CA ARG A 126 -16.34 -2.97 -7.18
C ARG A 126 -16.82 -2.33 -5.87
N ARG A 127 -15.95 -2.28 -4.85
CA ARG A 127 -16.27 -1.69 -3.55
C ARG A 127 -16.67 -0.21 -3.64
N TYR A 128 -16.15 0.54 -4.61
CA TYR A 128 -16.34 1.99 -4.71
C TYR A 128 -17.14 2.43 -5.95
N SER A 129 -17.46 1.53 -6.87
CA SER A 129 -18.19 1.82 -8.11
C SER A 129 -19.71 1.85 -7.97
N ASP A 130 -20.29 1.17 -6.96
CA ASP A 130 -21.74 1.07 -6.77
C ASP A 130 -22.39 2.27 -6.03
N HIS A 131 -21.70 3.41 -5.88
CA HIS A 131 -22.21 4.61 -5.15
C HIS A 131 -22.04 5.94 -5.91
#